data_AF-A0A849IUW5-F1
#
_entry.id   AF-A0A849IUW5-F1
#
_cell.length_a   1.000
_cell.length_b   1.000
_cell.length_c   1.000
_cell.angle_alpha   90.00
_cell.angle_beta   90.00
_cell.angle_gamma   90.00
#
_symmetry.space_group_name_H-M   'P 1'
#
loop_
_entity.id
_entity.type
_entity.pdbx_description
1 polymer ?
#
loop_
_entity_poly.entity_id
_entity_poly.type
_entity_poly.pdbx_seq_one_letter_code
_entity_poly.pdbx_strand_id
1 'polypeptide(L)'
;MPDPHCTPGALNPRVTQGVIDSTICKSGYTSSIRPPEGITEPEKRASAEAYSYVGSFWTAEYDHLVPLELGGDPNDPANLWIEPNDNPNATSYLNSKDTLENRLNSLVCSGQLSLSSAQEAIASNWVRAYQTYVGILPSYSTSTTAPSSNSANCTASATLANDGYIGDYYVTINSNQPNQKASASDAGDTWSTYTNASGYARILLYHTSSGEQITVTVGEANCSTTA
;
A
#
# COMPACT_ATOMS: atom_id res chain seq x y z
N MET A 1 2.93 -2.82 -4.24
CA MET A 1 1.99 -3.85 -3.73
C MET A 1 1.89 -4.95 -4.77
N PRO A 2 1.89 -6.22 -4.36
CA PRO A 2 1.55 -7.34 -5.24
C PRO A 2 0.06 -7.33 -5.62
N ASP A 3 -0.31 -8.17 -6.60
CA ASP A 3 -1.72 -8.44 -6.91
C ASP A 3 -2.33 -9.26 -5.75
N PRO A 4 -3.42 -8.79 -5.12
CA PRO A 4 -4.02 -9.47 -3.97
C PRO A 4 -4.62 -10.85 -4.30
N HIS A 5 -4.89 -11.17 -5.57
CA HIS A 5 -5.32 -12.51 -5.96
C HIS A 5 -4.16 -13.51 -5.98
N CYS A 6 -2.95 -13.04 -6.26
CA CYS A 6 -1.74 -13.86 -6.33
C CYS A 6 -1.06 -13.95 -4.96
N THR A 7 -0.99 -12.83 -4.24
CA THR A 7 -0.31 -12.73 -2.94
C THR A 7 -1.23 -12.03 -1.93
N PRO A 8 -2.26 -12.71 -1.41
CA PRO A 8 -3.20 -12.14 -0.44
C PRO A 8 -2.60 -11.88 0.97
N GLY A 9 -1.41 -12.41 1.27
CA GLY A 9 -0.72 -12.23 2.55
C GLY A 9 -0.93 -13.38 3.54
N ALA A 10 -0.51 -14.60 3.19
CA ALA A 10 -0.62 -15.75 4.10
C ALA A 10 0.19 -15.55 5.39
N LEU A 11 -0.44 -15.92 6.52
CA LEU A 11 0.14 -15.78 7.86
C LEU A 11 0.66 -17.13 8.38
N ASN A 12 1.73 -17.10 9.17
CA ASN A 12 2.26 -18.26 9.85
C ASN A 12 1.34 -18.62 11.05
N PRO A 13 0.65 -19.77 11.04
CA PRO A 13 -0.28 -20.13 12.11
C PRO A 13 0.41 -20.37 13.46
N ARG A 14 1.74 -20.45 13.50
CA ARG A 14 2.54 -20.57 14.74
C ARG A 14 2.83 -19.23 15.40
N VAL A 15 2.55 -18.11 14.73
CA VAL A 15 2.71 -16.77 15.29
C VAL A 15 1.34 -16.20 15.61
N THR A 16 1.08 -16.01 16.90
CA THR A 16 -0.13 -15.36 17.38
C THR A 16 0.25 -14.29 18.40
N GLN A 17 -0.68 -13.36 18.66
CA GLN A 17 -0.47 -12.30 19.66
C GLN A 17 -0.01 -12.83 21.02
N GLY A 18 -0.51 -14.00 21.44
CA GLY A 18 -0.19 -14.59 22.75
C GLY A 18 1.19 -15.22 22.84
N VAL A 19 1.92 -15.38 21.73
CA VAL A 19 3.23 -16.06 21.70
C VAL A 19 4.33 -15.19 21.09
N ILE A 20 4.09 -13.89 20.85
CA ILE A 20 5.06 -12.98 20.20
C ILE A 20 6.39 -12.93 20.96
N ASP A 21 6.37 -12.98 22.29
CA ASP A 21 7.57 -12.95 23.15
C ASP A 21 8.48 -14.17 22.96
N SER A 22 7.92 -15.29 22.49
CA SER A 22 8.65 -16.52 22.19
C SER A 22 8.95 -16.71 20.69
N THR A 23 8.39 -15.82 19.84
CA THR A 23 8.47 -15.87 18.38
C THR A 23 9.06 -14.57 17.84
N ILE A 24 8.27 -13.70 17.22
CA ILE A 24 8.74 -12.53 16.47
C ILE A 24 9.48 -11.48 17.30
N CYS A 25 9.33 -11.48 18.63
CA CYS A 25 10.06 -10.59 19.55
C CYS A 25 11.33 -11.23 20.13
N LYS A 26 11.64 -12.48 19.73
CA LYS A 26 12.85 -13.18 20.12
C LYS A 26 13.90 -13.06 19.02
N SER A 27 15.08 -12.56 19.40
CA SER A 27 16.23 -12.47 18.49
C SER A 27 16.53 -13.81 17.82
N GLY A 28 16.72 -13.79 16.50
CA GLY A 28 17.02 -14.96 15.67
C GLY A 28 15.81 -15.79 15.23
N TYR A 29 14.58 -15.44 15.64
CA TYR A 29 13.38 -16.19 15.24
C TYR A 29 13.19 -16.26 13.72
N THR A 30 13.23 -15.12 13.03
CA THR A 30 13.05 -15.10 11.57
C THR A 30 14.11 -15.92 10.85
N SER A 31 15.38 -15.82 11.25
CA SER A 31 16.48 -16.64 10.72
C SER A 31 16.24 -18.15 10.87
N SER A 32 15.54 -18.57 11.92
CA SER A 32 15.26 -19.99 12.19
C SER A 32 14.13 -20.59 11.35
N ILE A 33 13.29 -19.74 10.72
CA ILE A 33 12.15 -20.19 9.91
C ILE A 33 12.32 -19.88 8.42
N ARG A 34 13.34 -19.08 8.05
CA ARG A 34 13.64 -18.76 6.65
C ARG A 34 14.01 -20.03 5.88
N PRO A 35 13.33 -20.31 4.75
CA PRO A 35 13.73 -21.36 3.85
C PRO A 35 15.14 -21.11 3.29
N PRO A 36 15.91 -22.16 2.97
CA PRO A 36 17.23 -21.99 2.39
C PRO A 36 17.14 -21.45 0.96
N GLU A 37 18.18 -20.74 0.52
CA GLU A 37 18.25 -20.09 -0.80
C GLU A 37 18.00 -21.05 -1.98
N GLY A 38 18.43 -22.32 -1.84
CA GLY A 38 18.18 -23.35 -2.86
C GLY A 38 16.69 -23.64 -3.11
N ILE A 39 15.80 -23.24 -2.20
CA ILE A 39 14.34 -23.29 -2.35
C ILE A 39 13.81 -21.98 -2.93
N THR A 40 14.22 -20.85 -2.34
CA THR A 40 13.65 -19.54 -2.68
C THR A 40 14.11 -19.01 -4.04
N GLU A 41 15.29 -19.38 -4.54
CA GLU A 41 15.78 -18.90 -5.85
C GLU A 41 14.94 -19.41 -7.04
N PRO A 42 14.62 -20.71 -7.14
CA PRO A 42 13.63 -21.21 -8.10
C PRO A 42 12.26 -20.54 -7.97
N GLU A 43 11.77 -20.34 -6.74
CA GLU A 43 10.48 -19.72 -6.47
C GLU A 43 10.46 -18.23 -6.89
N LYS A 44 11.55 -17.49 -6.66
CA LYS A 44 11.74 -16.11 -7.14
C LYS A 44 11.60 -16.00 -8.65
N ARG A 45 12.22 -16.94 -9.40
CA ARG A 45 12.09 -16.99 -10.86
C ARG A 45 10.66 -17.29 -11.32
N ALA A 46 10.01 -18.26 -10.70
CA ALA A 46 8.61 -18.56 -10.99
C ALA A 46 7.67 -17.38 -10.66
N SER A 47 7.91 -16.69 -9.55
CA SER A 47 7.19 -15.46 -9.19
C SER A 47 7.40 -14.36 -10.24
N ALA A 48 8.64 -14.14 -10.69
CA ALA A 48 8.91 -13.17 -11.75
C ALA A 48 8.16 -13.48 -13.05
N GLU A 49 8.07 -14.75 -13.45
CA GLU A 49 7.27 -15.17 -14.60
C GLU A 49 5.78 -14.90 -14.38
N ALA A 50 5.23 -15.26 -13.21
CA ALA A 50 3.82 -15.05 -12.85
C ALA A 50 3.43 -13.56 -12.85
N TYR A 51 4.34 -12.68 -12.40
CA TYR A 51 4.15 -11.23 -12.36
C TYR A 51 4.59 -10.50 -13.63
N SER A 52 5.06 -11.23 -14.67
CA SER A 52 5.65 -10.64 -15.87
C SER A 52 6.77 -9.61 -15.55
N TYR A 53 7.53 -9.87 -14.49
CA TYR A 53 8.60 -9.00 -14.02
C TYR A 53 9.82 -9.10 -14.93
N VAL A 54 10.26 -7.95 -15.47
CA VAL A 54 11.38 -7.84 -16.42
C VAL A 54 12.57 -7.04 -15.86
N GLY A 55 12.52 -6.66 -14.58
CA GLY A 55 13.58 -5.89 -13.94
C GLY A 55 14.75 -6.74 -13.45
N SER A 56 15.68 -6.10 -12.73
CA SER A 56 16.88 -6.77 -12.24
C SER A 56 16.57 -7.67 -11.04
N PHE A 57 16.93 -8.95 -11.15
CA PHE A 57 16.88 -9.89 -10.03
C PHE A 57 17.87 -9.56 -8.90
N TRP A 58 18.86 -8.71 -9.16
CA TRP A 58 19.83 -8.27 -8.16
C TRP A 58 19.28 -7.21 -7.21
N THR A 59 18.35 -6.39 -7.69
CA THR A 59 17.77 -5.29 -6.91
C THR A 59 16.35 -5.62 -6.46
N ALA A 60 15.66 -6.54 -7.13
CA ALA A 60 14.40 -7.09 -6.65
C ALA A 60 14.62 -8.13 -5.55
N GLU A 61 13.69 -8.20 -4.61
CA GLU A 61 13.65 -9.20 -3.55
C GLU A 61 12.60 -10.26 -3.84
N TYR A 62 12.84 -11.48 -3.34
CA TYR A 62 11.74 -12.43 -3.19
C TYR A 62 11.24 -12.30 -1.77
N ASP A 63 10.17 -11.53 -1.63
CA ASP A 63 9.84 -10.93 -0.35
C ASP A 63 8.42 -11.21 0.09
N HIS A 64 8.22 -11.12 1.40
CA HIS A 64 6.97 -11.41 2.05
C HIS A 64 6.05 -10.18 2.07
N LEU A 65 4.78 -10.30 1.67
CA LEU A 65 3.80 -9.21 1.81
C LEU A 65 3.59 -8.85 3.28
N VAL A 66 3.37 -9.86 4.13
CA VAL A 66 3.48 -9.74 5.59
C VAL A 66 4.84 -10.30 5.99
N PRO A 67 5.75 -9.52 6.58
CA PRO A 67 7.09 -9.99 6.88
C PRO A 67 7.11 -11.06 7.98
N LEU A 68 8.15 -11.87 8.00
CA LEU A 68 8.34 -12.91 9.01
C LEU A 68 8.34 -12.36 10.44
N GLU A 69 8.83 -11.14 10.63
CA GLU A 69 8.84 -10.43 11.91
C GLU A 69 7.47 -9.85 12.32
N LEU A 70 6.45 -9.98 11.46
CA LEU A 70 5.04 -9.78 11.77
C LEU A 70 4.23 -11.07 11.57
N GLY A 71 4.90 -12.22 11.56
CA GLY A 71 4.23 -13.52 11.50
C GLY A 71 3.65 -13.88 10.13
N GLY A 72 4.20 -13.36 9.05
CA GLY A 72 3.91 -13.90 7.72
C GLY A 72 4.40 -15.34 7.55
N ASP A 73 3.77 -16.09 6.65
CA ASP A 73 4.19 -17.46 6.35
C ASP A 73 5.58 -17.47 5.69
N PRO A 74 6.50 -18.35 6.14
CA PRO A 74 7.86 -18.41 5.61
C PRO A 74 7.99 -18.84 4.15
N ASN A 75 7.09 -19.68 3.62
CA ASN A 75 7.25 -20.27 2.27
C ASN A 75 5.92 -20.50 1.52
N ASP A 76 4.82 -19.87 1.94
CA ASP A 76 3.57 -19.90 1.18
C ASP A 76 3.63 -18.87 0.03
N PRO A 77 3.44 -19.28 -1.24
CA PRO A 77 3.39 -18.34 -2.37
C PRO A 77 2.30 -17.28 -2.23
N ALA A 78 1.25 -17.53 -1.44
CA ALA A 78 0.24 -16.53 -1.11
C ALA A 78 0.76 -15.39 -0.22
N ASN A 79 1.97 -15.48 0.34
CA ASN A 79 2.65 -14.40 1.05
C ASN A 79 3.92 -13.92 0.34
N LEU A 80 4.37 -14.57 -0.73
CA LEU A 80 5.64 -14.28 -1.38
C LEU A 80 5.45 -13.72 -2.78
N TRP A 81 6.24 -12.71 -3.15
CA TRP A 81 6.20 -12.10 -4.47
C TRP A 81 7.57 -11.54 -4.85
N ILE A 82 7.74 -11.26 -6.15
CA ILE A 82 8.92 -10.54 -6.63
C ILE A 82 8.70 -9.05 -6.32
N GLU A 83 9.35 -8.54 -5.28
CA GLU A 83 9.26 -7.13 -4.91
C GLU A 83 10.28 -6.31 -5.72
N PRO A 84 9.84 -5.40 -6.61
CA PRO A 84 10.74 -4.44 -7.21
C PRO A 84 11.23 -3.45 -6.17
N ASN A 85 12.50 -3.06 -6.26
CA ASN A 85 13.03 -1.99 -5.42
C ASN A 85 12.27 -0.67 -5.67
N ASP A 86 11.96 0.04 -4.60
CA ASP A 86 11.27 1.32 -4.65
C ASP A 86 12.17 2.49 -5.09
N ASN A 87 13.49 2.29 -5.09
CA ASN A 87 14.48 3.16 -5.71
C ASN A 87 14.82 2.71 -7.14
N PRO A 88 14.49 3.49 -8.19
CA PRO A 88 14.82 3.14 -9.58
C PRO A 88 16.32 3.09 -9.87
N ASN A 89 17.16 3.70 -9.03
CA ASN A 89 18.61 3.70 -9.13
C ASN A 89 19.27 2.78 -8.09
N ALA A 90 18.52 1.82 -7.53
CA ALA A 90 19.05 0.90 -6.55
C ALA A 90 20.25 0.11 -7.11
N THR A 91 21.28 -0.03 -6.28
CA THR A 91 22.45 -0.89 -6.55
C THR A 91 22.49 -2.10 -5.61
N SER A 92 21.48 -2.24 -4.75
CA SER A 92 21.27 -3.34 -3.83
C SER A 92 19.78 -3.68 -3.77
N TYR A 93 19.44 -4.76 -3.05
CA TYR A 93 18.08 -5.18 -2.82
C TYR A 93 17.33 -4.33 -1.77
N LEU A 94 18.06 -3.75 -0.81
CA LEU A 94 17.52 -2.92 0.28
C LEU A 94 16.50 -1.90 -0.20
N ASN A 95 15.34 -1.86 0.45
CA ASN A 95 14.21 -1.04 0.01
C ASN A 95 13.50 -0.37 1.22
N SER A 96 12.66 0.65 0.99
CA SER A 96 12.06 1.38 2.13
C SER A 96 11.10 0.54 2.97
N LYS A 97 10.50 -0.52 2.41
CA LYS A 97 9.60 -1.41 3.16
C LYS A 97 10.33 -2.02 4.36
N ASP A 98 11.59 -2.41 4.23
CA ASP A 98 12.43 -2.93 5.33
C ASP A 98 12.38 -2.04 6.59
N THR A 99 12.40 -0.71 6.41
CA THR A 99 12.36 0.23 7.53
C THR A 99 10.98 0.23 8.21
N LEU A 100 9.90 0.10 7.43
CA LEU A 100 8.56 -0.05 7.97
C LEU A 100 8.40 -1.37 8.72
N GLU A 101 8.90 -2.49 8.18
CA GLU A 101 8.82 -3.80 8.84
C GLU A 101 9.42 -3.71 10.23
N ASN A 102 10.66 -3.24 10.32
CA ASN A 102 11.39 -3.12 11.58
C ASN A 102 10.64 -2.22 12.57
N ARG A 103 10.03 -1.14 12.07
CA ARG A 103 9.23 -0.20 12.87
C ARG A 103 7.98 -0.87 13.41
N LEU A 104 7.24 -1.61 12.59
CA LEU A 104 6.04 -2.31 12.98
C LEU A 104 6.35 -3.42 13.99
N ASN A 105 7.41 -4.22 13.77
CA ASN A 105 7.86 -5.22 14.73
C ASN A 105 8.18 -4.58 16.09
N SER A 106 8.92 -3.48 16.11
CA SER A 106 9.23 -2.74 17.34
C SER A 106 7.97 -2.26 18.08
N LEU A 107 6.96 -1.77 17.35
CA LEU A 107 5.69 -1.36 17.95
C LEU A 107 4.90 -2.54 18.52
N VAL A 108 4.91 -3.69 17.83
CA VAL A 108 4.28 -4.92 18.31
C VAL A 108 4.98 -5.44 19.57
N CYS A 109 6.31 -5.55 19.54
CA CYS A 109 7.09 -6.08 20.66
C CYS A 109 7.15 -5.15 21.88
N SER A 110 6.81 -3.87 21.72
CA SER A 110 6.62 -2.94 22.83
C SER A 110 5.16 -2.85 23.31
N GLY A 111 4.23 -3.57 22.68
CA GLY A 111 2.81 -3.56 23.00
C GLY A 111 2.05 -2.29 22.58
N GLN A 112 2.68 -1.42 21.78
CA GLN A 112 2.07 -0.18 21.28
C GLN A 112 1.15 -0.41 20.08
N LEU A 113 1.30 -1.55 19.40
CA LEU A 113 0.46 -1.95 18.26
C LEU A 113 0.15 -3.44 18.38
N SER A 114 -1.08 -3.85 18.08
CA SER A 114 -1.40 -5.29 18.02
C SER A 114 -0.76 -5.94 16.79
N LEU A 115 -0.41 -7.22 16.88
CA LEU A 115 0.10 -8.01 15.76
C LEU A 115 -0.85 -7.94 14.56
N SER A 116 -2.15 -8.13 14.80
CA SER A 116 -3.17 -8.05 13.74
C SER A 116 -3.25 -6.69 13.07
N SER A 117 -3.09 -5.60 13.84
CA SER A 117 -3.09 -4.24 13.26
C SER A 117 -1.85 -3.99 12.41
N ALA A 118 -0.69 -4.50 12.83
CA ALA A 118 0.54 -4.40 12.05
C ALA A 118 0.46 -5.20 10.74
N GLN A 119 -0.06 -6.44 10.81
CA GLN A 119 -0.30 -7.31 9.64
C GLN A 119 -1.25 -6.65 8.64
N GLU A 120 -2.39 -6.14 9.10
CA GLU A 120 -3.37 -5.44 8.26
C GLU A 120 -2.76 -4.19 7.61
N ALA A 121 -2.03 -3.38 8.37
CA ALA A 121 -1.44 -2.14 7.88
C ALA A 121 -0.45 -2.39 6.74
N ILE A 122 0.45 -3.37 6.88
CA ILE A 122 1.47 -3.65 5.86
C ILE A 122 0.90 -4.38 4.64
N ALA A 123 -0.01 -5.34 4.86
CA ALA A 123 -0.61 -6.13 3.77
C ALA A 123 -1.56 -5.32 2.89
N SER A 124 -2.30 -4.38 3.47
CA SER A 124 -3.26 -3.55 2.72
C SER A 124 -2.56 -2.48 1.88
N ASN A 125 -1.60 -1.76 2.46
CA ASN A 125 -0.86 -0.69 1.79
C ASN A 125 0.40 -0.31 2.58
N TRP A 126 1.51 -0.99 2.30
CA TRP A 126 2.77 -0.72 3.00
C TRP A 126 3.25 0.74 2.82
N VAL A 127 3.01 1.38 1.66
CA VAL A 127 3.40 2.78 1.41
C VAL A 127 2.71 3.72 2.41
N ARG A 128 1.40 3.51 2.64
CA ARG A 128 0.63 4.28 3.63
C ARG A 128 1.04 3.94 5.06
N ALA A 129 1.29 2.66 5.35
CA ALA A 129 1.79 2.26 6.66
C ALA A 129 3.15 2.91 6.95
N TYR A 130 4.05 3.01 5.96
CA TYR A 130 5.32 3.73 6.09
C TYR A 130 5.07 5.18 6.50
N GLN A 131 4.19 5.88 5.78
CA GLN A 131 3.80 7.26 6.12
C GLN A 131 3.26 7.41 7.53
N THR A 132 2.51 6.43 8.00
CA THR A 132 1.85 6.44 9.31
C THR A 132 2.84 6.16 10.45
N TYR A 133 3.70 5.16 10.28
CA TYR A 133 4.51 4.62 11.38
C TYR A 133 5.98 5.06 11.35
N VAL A 134 6.48 5.44 10.18
CA VAL A 134 7.87 5.88 9.96
C VAL A 134 7.93 7.38 9.64
N GLY A 135 7.15 7.84 8.66
CA GLY A 135 7.13 9.23 8.19
C GLY A 135 7.22 9.32 6.68
N ILE A 136 7.75 10.41 6.14
CA ILE A 136 7.79 10.63 4.68
C ILE A 136 8.66 9.56 4.01
N LEU A 137 8.11 8.87 3.01
CA LEU A 137 8.87 7.92 2.19
C LEU A 137 10.04 8.62 1.49
N PRO A 138 11.21 7.96 1.36
CA PRO A 138 12.30 8.50 0.56
C PRO A 138 11.83 8.74 -0.88
N SER A 139 11.79 10.00 -1.29
CA SER A 139 11.49 10.36 -2.68
C SER A 139 12.71 10.09 -3.55
N TYR A 140 12.76 8.95 -4.23
CA TYR A 140 13.76 8.67 -5.26
C TYR A 140 13.39 9.36 -6.57
N SER A 141 13.25 10.68 -6.54
CA SER A 141 13.13 11.47 -7.77
C SER A 141 14.44 11.36 -8.54
N THR A 142 14.37 10.84 -9.77
CA THR A 142 15.25 11.34 -10.84
C THR A 142 15.15 12.86 -10.82
N SER A 143 16.29 13.53 -10.63
CA SER A 143 16.39 14.98 -10.57
C SER A 143 15.68 15.62 -11.77
N THR A 144 14.45 16.08 -11.54
CA THR A 144 13.85 17.22 -12.21
C THR A 144 13.35 18.12 -11.11
N THR A 145 14.05 19.23 -10.95
CA THR A 145 13.79 20.33 -10.03
C THR A 145 12.29 20.64 -9.96
N ALA A 146 11.63 20.35 -8.84
CA ALA A 146 10.30 20.86 -8.53
C ALA A 146 10.44 21.98 -7.48
N PRO A 147 9.87 23.18 -7.72
CA PRO A 147 9.98 24.28 -6.78
C PRO A 147 9.09 24.03 -5.54
N SER A 148 9.55 24.58 -4.41
CA SER A 148 8.88 24.54 -3.12
C SER A 148 7.49 25.18 -3.13
N SER A 149 6.60 24.64 -2.28
CA SER A 149 5.37 25.26 -1.75
C SER A 149 4.35 25.80 -2.78
N ASN A 150 3.62 24.91 -3.45
CA ASN A 150 2.28 25.23 -3.92
C ASN A 150 1.29 24.62 -2.93
N SER A 151 0.37 25.43 -2.40
CA SER A 151 -0.72 24.97 -1.52
C SER A 151 -1.43 23.76 -2.14
N ALA A 152 -1.81 22.79 -1.30
CA ALA A 152 -2.53 21.61 -1.74
C ALA A 152 -3.79 22.02 -2.55
N ASN A 153 -3.96 21.43 -3.73
CA ASN A 153 -5.05 21.78 -4.65
C ASN A 153 -5.73 20.52 -5.22
N CYS A 154 -7.01 20.65 -5.54
CA CYS A 154 -7.74 19.66 -6.33
C CYS A 154 -8.79 20.32 -7.21
N THR A 155 -9.19 19.60 -8.25
CA THR A 155 -10.33 19.91 -9.12
C THR A 155 -11.18 18.66 -9.24
N ALA A 156 -12.49 18.83 -9.32
CA ALA A 156 -13.44 17.73 -9.45
C ALA A 156 -14.51 18.04 -10.50
N SER A 157 -14.95 17.01 -11.21
CA SER A 157 -16.14 17.05 -12.07
C SER A 157 -17.01 15.82 -11.81
N ALA A 158 -18.33 16.00 -11.80
CA ALA A 158 -19.28 14.91 -11.74
C ALA A 158 -19.90 14.68 -13.13
N THR A 159 -20.08 13.42 -13.49
CA THR A 159 -20.76 13.00 -14.72
C THR A 159 -21.64 11.80 -14.41
N LEU A 160 -22.84 11.73 -15.01
CA LEU A 160 -23.73 10.59 -14.84
C LEU A 160 -23.01 9.28 -15.19
N ALA A 161 -23.16 8.27 -14.33
CA ALA A 161 -22.52 6.98 -14.51
C ALA A 161 -23.08 6.21 -15.71
N ASN A 162 -24.35 6.46 -16.08
CA ASN A 162 -25.05 5.81 -17.20
C ASN A 162 -25.00 4.27 -17.13
N ASP A 163 -25.02 3.72 -15.92
CA ASP A 163 -24.96 2.28 -15.63
C ASP A 163 -26.35 1.63 -15.44
N GLY A 164 -27.42 2.41 -15.61
CA GLY A 164 -28.80 1.97 -15.47
C GLY A 164 -29.44 2.35 -14.13
N TYR A 165 -28.69 2.97 -13.22
CA TYR A 165 -29.21 3.49 -11.94
C TYR A 165 -29.31 5.01 -11.98
N ILE A 166 -30.49 5.53 -11.61
CA ILE A 166 -30.74 6.98 -11.58
C ILE A 166 -30.06 7.55 -10.34
N GLY A 167 -29.29 8.62 -10.53
CA GLY A 167 -28.59 9.32 -9.46
C GLY A 167 -27.15 8.85 -9.24
N ASP A 168 -26.63 7.95 -10.08
CA ASP A 168 -25.26 7.49 -9.94
C ASP A 168 -24.31 8.40 -10.73
N TYR A 169 -23.22 8.83 -10.08
CA TYR A 169 -22.28 9.80 -10.62
C TYR A 169 -20.83 9.34 -10.49
N TYR A 170 -20.07 9.42 -11.59
CA TYR A 170 -18.62 9.38 -11.54
C TYR A 170 -18.07 10.76 -11.20
N VAL A 171 -17.43 10.86 -10.05
CA VAL A 171 -16.65 12.01 -9.62
C VAL A 171 -15.20 11.81 -10.06
N THR A 172 -14.76 12.58 -11.04
CA THR A 172 -13.39 12.59 -11.54
C THR A 172 -12.60 13.65 -10.80
N ILE A 173 -11.44 13.28 -10.26
CA ILE A 173 -10.63 14.10 -9.37
C ILE A 173 -9.22 14.23 -9.94
N ASN A 174 -8.69 15.46 -10.01
CA ASN A 174 -7.27 15.73 -10.30
C ASN A 174 -6.70 16.63 -9.20
N SER A 175 -5.57 16.25 -8.64
CA SER A 175 -4.95 16.94 -7.51
C SER A 175 -3.43 17.00 -7.65
N ASN A 176 -2.78 18.00 -7.05
CA ASN A 176 -1.33 17.99 -6.85
C ASN A 176 -0.87 17.08 -5.69
N GLN A 177 -1.78 16.29 -5.11
CA GLN A 177 -1.54 15.37 -4.00
C GLN A 177 -1.58 13.90 -4.49
N PRO A 178 -0.45 13.34 -4.98
CA PRO A 178 -0.39 11.96 -5.46
C PRO A 178 -0.41 10.94 -4.31
N ASN A 179 -0.96 9.76 -4.56
CA ASN A 179 -1.05 8.66 -3.59
C ASN A 179 -1.73 9.04 -2.26
N GLN A 180 -2.63 10.03 -2.30
CA GLN A 180 -3.39 10.50 -1.15
C GLN A 180 -4.83 9.96 -1.20
N LYS A 181 -5.45 9.80 -0.02
CA LYS A 181 -6.86 9.41 0.05
C LYS A 181 -7.70 10.51 -0.58
N ALA A 182 -8.45 10.15 -1.62
CA ALA A 182 -9.47 10.97 -2.23
C ALA A 182 -10.83 10.54 -1.71
N SER A 183 -11.66 11.47 -1.25
CA SER A 183 -13.05 11.20 -0.84
C SER A 183 -13.99 12.11 -1.61
N ALA A 184 -15.14 11.60 -2.02
CA ALA A 184 -16.25 12.39 -2.55
C ALA A 184 -17.47 12.15 -1.65
N SER A 185 -18.16 13.23 -1.29
CA SER A 185 -19.27 13.23 -0.33
C SER A 185 -20.42 14.06 -0.88
N ASP A 186 -21.63 13.50 -0.88
CA ASP A 186 -22.89 14.24 -1.04
C ASP A 186 -23.60 14.32 0.33
N ALA A 187 -24.90 14.65 0.38
CA ALA A 187 -25.65 14.72 1.64
C ALA A 187 -25.97 13.35 2.26
N GLY A 188 -25.95 12.28 1.46
CA GLY A 188 -26.38 10.93 1.85
C GLY A 188 -25.24 9.97 2.12
N ASP A 189 -24.13 10.07 1.39
CA ASP A 189 -23.02 9.13 1.48
C ASP A 189 -21.63 9.74 1.23
N THR A 190 -20.61 8.91 1.42
CA THR A 190 -19.21 9.26 1.16
C THR A 190 -18.46 8.02 0.73
N TRP A 191 -17.80 8.14 -0.42
CA TRP A 191 -16.95 7.08 -0.96
C TRP A 191 -15.52 7.57 -1.10
N SER A 192 -14.56 6.64 -1.07
CA SER A 192 -13.15 6.99 -1.10
C SER A 192 -12.31 6.02 -1.91
N THR A 193 -11.24 6.55 -2.50
CA THR A 193 -10.18 5.80 -3.16
C THR A 193 -8.84 6.52 -2.91
N TYR A 194 -7.78 6.15 -3.62
CA TYR A 194 -6.51 6.86 -3.63
C TYR A 194 -6.24 7.49 -4.98
N THR A 195 -5.65 8.69 -4.98
CA THR A 195 -5.07 9.23 -6.20
C THR A 195 -3.89 8.38 -6.66
N ASN A 196 -3.72 8.22 -7.97
CA ASN A 196 -2.53 7.58 -8.53
C ASN A 196 -1.30 8.52 -8.44
N ALA A 197 -0.18 8.11 -9.03
CA ALA A 197 1.06 8.89 -9.04
C ALA A 197 0.96 10.25 -9.76
N SER A 198 -0.06 10.44 -10.63
CA SER A 198 -0.33 11.74 -11.28
C SER A 198 -1.35 12.59 -10.51
N GLY A 199 -1.83 12.12 -9.35
CA GLY A 199 -2.85 12.83 -8.57
C GLY A 199 -4.29 12.64 -9.08
N TYR A 200 -4.54 11.63 -9.92
CA TYR A 200 -5.86 11.34 -10.48
C TYR A 200 -6.60 10.28 -9.67
N ALA A 201 -7.89 10.48 -9.42
CA ALA A 201 -8.80 9.50 -8.84
C ALA A 201 -10.18 9.56 -9.50
N ARG A 202 -10.93 8.47 -9.45
CA ARG A 202 -12.33 8.43 -9.87
C ARG A 202 -13.16 7.63 -8.87
N ILE A 203 -14.24 8.23 -8.39
CA ILE A 203 -15.12 7.68 -7.36
C ILE A 203 -16.54 7.60 -7.93
N LEU A 204 -17.25 6.51 -7.64
CA LEU A 204 -18.68 6.37 -7.94
C LEU A 204 -19.47 6.72 -6.68
N LEU A 205 -20.38 7.70 -6.79
CA LEU A 205 -21.40 7.99 -5.78
C LEU A 205 -22.74 7.42 -6.27
N TYR A 206 -23.56 6.96 -5.33
CA TYR A 206 -24.83 6.30 -5.60
C TYR A 206 -25.99 7.16 -5.11
N HIS A 207 -27.07 7.23 -5.88
CA HIS A 207 -28.29 7.95 -5.50
C HIS A 207 -28.12 9.45 -5.17
N THR A 208 -27.12 10.12 -5.74
CA THR A 208 -26.90 11.57 -5.62
C THR A 208 -27.95 12.35 -6.41
N SER A 209 -28.51 13.42 -5.83
CA SER A 209 -29.52 14.24 -6.49
C SER A 209 -28.90 15.14 -7.57
N SER A 210 -29.57 15.30 -8.71
CA SER A 210 -29.11 16.26 -9.73
C SER A 210 -29.10 17.69 -9.18
N GLY A 211 -28.01 18.44 -9.42
CA GLY A 211 -27.80 19.77 -8.87
C GLY A 211 -27.24 19.79 -7.44
N GLU A 212 -27.01 18.62 -6.84
CA GLU A 212 -26.43 18.50 -5.49
C GLU A 212 -24.94 18.83 -5.47
N GLN A 213 -24.50 19.52 -4.42
CA GLN A 213 -23.09 19.82 -4.21
C GLN A 213 -22.36 18.58 -3.71
N ILE A 214 -21.31 18.20 -4.41
CA ILE A 214 -20.40 17.13 -4.01
C ILE A 214 -19.12 17.76 -3.48
N THR A 215 -18.77 17.45 -2.24
CA THR A 215 -17.51 17.88 -1.62
C THR A 215 -16.42 16.84 -1.87
N VAL A 216 -15.23 17.28 -2.24
CA VAL A 216 -14.08 16.41 -2.50
C VAL A 216 -12.89 16.81 -1.63
N THR A 217 -12.27 15.81 -1.00
CA THR A 217 -11.02 15.96 -0.25
C THR A 217 -9.93 15.06 -0.84
N VAL A 218 -8.71 15.56 -0.94
CA VAL A 218 -7.53 14.76 -1.36
C VAL A 218 -6.34 15.14 -0.47
N GLY A 219 -6.06 14.32 0.54
CA GLY A 219 -5.07 14.70 1.56
C GLY A 219 -5.44 16.04 2.21
N GLU A 220 -4.60 17.06 2.04
CA GLU A 220 -4.85 18.43 2.51
C GLU A 220 -5.65 19.31 1.53
N ALA A 221 -5.86 18.85 0.29
CA ALA A 221 -6.59 19.59 -0.73
C ALA A 221 -8.11 19.44 -0.55
N ASN A 222 -8.85 20.53 -0.80
CA ASN A 222 -10.30 20.56 -0.77
C ASN A 222 -10.83 21.23 -2.05
N CYS A 223 -11.86 20.64 -2.66
CA CYS A 223 -12.56 21.17 -3.82
C CYS A 223 -14.01 20.68 -3.81
N SER A 224 -14.83 21.16 -4.74
CA SER A 224 -16.20 20.71 -4.89
C SER A 224 -16.61 20.68 -6.35
N THR A 225 -17.69 19.95 -6.63
CA THR A 225 -18.36 19.94 -7.92
C THR A 225 -19.88 19.81 -7.70
N THR A 226 -20.64 19.73 -8.78
CA THR A 226 -22.09 19.58 -8.74
C THR A 226 -22.51 18.43 -9.65
N ALA A 227 -23.41 17.58 -9.15
CA ALA A 227 -24.05 16.49 -9.89
C ALA A 227 -24.93 16.99 -11.05
#